data_AF-X1ILB9-F1
#
_entry.id   AF-X1ILB9-F1
#
_cell.length_a   1.000
_cell.length_b   1.000
_cell.length_c   1.000
_cell.angle_alpha   90.00
_cell.angle_beta   90.00
_cell.angle_gamma   90.00
#
_symmetry.space_group_name_H-M   'P 1'
#
loop_
_entity.id
_entity.type
_entity.pdbx_description
1 polymer ?
#
loop_
_entity_poly.entity_id
_entity_poly.type
_entity_poly.pdbx_seq_one_letter_code
_entity_poly.pdbx_strand_id
1 'polypeptide(L)'
;MLPSAAAVLGVAVTGLANLLIWVVKLIAQLDISQILIGHVSPALIIFYYGFVVFVGFVYFRRPLIKKAICMAMVLVMIVFLGVTKWQRTYRDNLILTVLDVGHGQAILAQLPGKANILFDAGSLHKSDVGRRVIAAFLNYSGINKINAIIISHNDVDHINGIPEVVQHCEVDGVYANDAFFSKADRWGTAKFLEES
;
A
#
# COMPACT_ATOMS: atom_id res chain seq x y z
N MET A 1 25.03 -22.72 45.01
CA MET A 1 25.39 -21.39 44.47
C MET A 1 24.79 -21.13 43.06
N LEU A 2 23.60 -21.66 42.77
CA LEU A 2 22.99 -21.63 41.42
C LEU A 2 21.73 -20.75 41.25
N PRO A 3 20.96 -20.36 42.30
CA PRO A 3 19.74 -19.55 42.12
C PRO A 3 19.99 -18.07 41.74
N SER A 4 21.03 -17.44 42.31
CA SER A 4 21.31 -16.02 42.11
C SER A 4 21.84 -15.71 40.72
N ALA A 5 22.70 -16.58 40.17
CA ALA A 5 23.20 -16.45 38.79
C ALA A 5 22.07 -16.60 37.75
N ALA A 6 21.13 -17.53 37.99
CA ALA A 6 19.95 -17.70 37.16
C ALA A 6 19.03 -16.48 37.19
N ALA A 7 18.86 -15.83 38.36
CA ALA A 7 18.08 -14.61 38.49
C ALA A 7 18.71 -13.42 37.73
N VAL A 8 20.03 -13.25 37.82
CA VAL A 8 20.75 -12.18 37.10
C VAL A 8 20.66 -12.39 35.58
N LEU A 9 20.83 -13.63 35.12
CA LEU A 9 20.64 -13.99 33.70
C LEU A 9 19.19 -13.74 33.26
N GLY A 10 18.20 -14.09 34.09
CA GLY A 10 16.80 -13.82 33.82
C GLY A 10 16.51 -12.34 33.63
N VAL A 11 16.99 -11.48 34.54
CA VAL A 11 16.83 -10.02 34.43
C VAL A 11 17.50 -9.48 33.16
N ALA A 12 18.69 -9.97 32.83
CA ALA A 12 19.40 -9.56 31.61
C ALA A 12 18.64 -9.96 30.34
N VAL A 13 18.15 -11.21 30.28
CA VAL A 13 17.36 -11.73 29.15
C VAL A 13 16.03 -10.98 29.01
N THR A 14 15.32 -10.73 30.10
CA THR A 14 14.07 -9.96 30.07
C THR A 14 14.31 -8.51 29.65
N GLY A 15 15.41 -7.89 30.10
CA GLY A 15 15.82 -6.56 29.66
C GLY A 15 16.07 -6.49 28.15
N LEU A 16 16.82 -7.46 27.61
CA LEU A 16 17.09 -7.57 26.18
C LEU A 16 15.82 -7.84 25.36
N ALA A 17 14.93 -8.72 25.85
CA ALA A 17 13.65 -9.00 25.19
C ALA A 17 12.74 -7.77 25.17
N ASN A 18 12.65 -7.03 26.29
CA ASN A 18 11.87 -5.79 26.37
C ASN A 18 12.44 -4.70 25.45
N LEU A 19 13.78 -4.59 25.35
CA LEU A 19 14.44 -3.68 24.42
C LEU A 19 14.09 -4.04 22.96
N LEU A 20 14.15 -5.32 22.60
CA LEU A 20 13.77 -5.79 21.27
C LEU A 20 12.31 -5.45 20.95
N ILE A 21 11.39 -5.74 21.86
CA ILE A 21 9.96 -5.43 21.70
C ILE A 21 9.76 -3.91 21.54
N TRP A 22 10.49 -3.11 22.32
CA TRP A 22 10.41 -1.66 22.23
C TRP A 22 10.90 -1.14 20.86
N VAL A 23 12.02 -1.66 20.35
CA VAL A 23 12.53 -1.32 19.01
C VAL A 23 11.54 -1.73 17.92
N VAL A 24 10.98 -2.94 18.00
CA VAL A 24 9.99 -3.43 17.03
C VAL A 24 8.74 -2.55 17.05
N LYS A 25 8.22 -2.18 18.23
CA LYS A 25 7.07 -1.27 18.35
C LYS A 25 7.38 0.13 17.82
N LEU A 26 8.57 0.65 18.09
CA LEU A 26 9.00 1.95 17.58
C LEU A 26 9.08 1.94 16.06
N ILE A 27 9.65 0.90 15.46
CA ILE A 27 9.70 0.74 14.00
C ILE A 27 8.30 0.53 13.42
N ALA A 28 7.44 -0.23 14.10
CA ALA A 28 6.06 -0.46 13.65
C ALA A 28 5.19 0.81 13.71
N GLN A 29 5.46 1.73 14.63
CA GLN A 29 4.80 3.04 14.69
C GLN A 29 5.29 4.02 13.63
N LEU A 30 6.46 3.77 13.04
CA LEU A 30 6.93 4.52 11.88
C LEU A 30 6.25 3.94 10.64
N ASP A 31 5.15 4.56 10.20
CA ASP A 31 4.50 4.36 8.89
C ASP A 31 5.40 4.72 7.68
N ILE A 32 6.72 4.70 7.86
CA ILE A 32 7.75 4.93 6.85
C ILE A 32 8.01 3.65 6.05
N SER A 33 7.48 2.50 6.48
CA SER A 33 7.86 1.20 5.92
C SER A 33 7.58 1.07 4.42
N GLN A 34 6.54 1.75 3.90
CA GLN A 34 6.18 1.66 2.48
C GLN A 34 5.71 3.01 1.90
N ILE A 35 6.62 3.71 1.24
CA ILE A 35 6.22 4.76 0.29
C ILE A 35 5.72 4.06 -0.97
N LEU A 36 4.40 3.96 -1.10
CA LEU A 36 3.79 3.41 -2.31
C LEU A 36 3.97 4.40 -3.47
N ILE A 37 4.93 4.12 -4.35
CA ILE A 37 5.20 4.90 -5.56
C ILE A 37 4.33 4.40 -6.72
N GLY A 38 4.00 3.11 -6.72
CA GLY A 38 3.38 2.40 -7.84
C GLY A 38 4.42 1.87 -8.82
N HIS A 39 3.99 1.60 -10.06
CA HIS A 39 4.87 1.02 -11.06
C HIS A 39 6.06 1.93 -11.39
N VAL A 40 7.25 1.38 -11.50
CA VAL A 40 8.45 2.15 -11.83
C VAL A 40 8.72 2.03 -13.33
N SER A 41 9.10 3.13 -13.99
CA SER A 41 9.41 3.10 -15.42
C SER A 41 10.68 2.25 -15.65
N PRO A 42 10.73 1.43 -16.72
CA PRO A 42 11.96 0.71 -17.07
C PRO A 42 13.17 1.64 -17.25
N ALA A 43 12.94 2.87 -17.72
CA ALA A 43 13.97 3.90 -17.85
C ALA A 43 14.64 4.24 -16.50
N LEU A 44 13.87 4.36 -15.41
CA LEU A 44 14.45 4.62 -14.09
C LEU A 44 15.22 3.41 -13.57
N ILE A 45 14.77 2.19 -13.88
CA ILE A 45 15.50 0.96 -13.54
C ILE A 45 16.85 0.93 -14.28
N ILE A 46 16.85 1.20 -15.58
CA ILE A 46 18.08 1.31 -16.39
C ILE A 46 18.99 2.41 -15.85
N PHE A 47 18.44 3.57 -15.51
CA PHE A 47 19.20 4.68 -14.94
C PHE A 47 19.83 4.31 -13.59
N TYR A 48 19.09 3.64 -12.71
CA TYR A 48 19.60 3.15 -11.43
C TYR A 48 20.75 2.16 -11.60
N TYR A 49 20.61 1.16 -12.47
CA TYR A 49 21.71 0.22 -12.73
C TYR A 49 22.91 0.91 -13.41
N GLY A 50 22.66 1.86 -14.31
CA GLY A 50 23.69 2.71 -14.89
C GLY A 50 24.43 3.52 -13.82
N PHE A 51 23.73 4.05 -12.83
CA PHE A 51 24.31 4.72 -11.67
C PHE A 51 25.19 3.78 -10.83
N VAL A 52 24.72 2.57 -10.51
CA VAL A 52 25.51 1.57 -9.77
C VAL A 52 26.79 1.23 -10.52
N VAL A 53 26.71 0.99 -11.83
CA VAL A 53 27.88 0.71 -12.67
C VAL A 53 28.82 1.92 -12.72
N PHE A 54 28.29 3.13 -12.86
CA PHE A 54 29.08 4.36 -12.86
C PHE A 54 29.87 4.54 -11.56
N VAL A 55 29.22 4.34 -10.41
CA VAL A 55 29.85 4.43 -9.09
C VAL A 55 30.95 3.37 -8.94
N GLY A 56 30.67 2.11 -9.32
CA GLY A 56 31.58 0.99 -9.13
C GLY A 56 32.78 0.96 -10.09
N PHE A 57 32.57 1.31 -11.36
CA PHE A 57 33.53 1.00 -12.43
C PHE A 57 34.13 2.22 -13.13
N VAL A 58 33.54 3.41 -13.02
CA VAL A 58 34.09 4.62 -13.67
C VAL A 58 35.06 5.32 -12.73
N TYR A 59 36.33 5.39 -13.13
CA TYR A 59 37.39 6.05 -12.39
C TYR A 59 37.59 7.50 -12.86
N PHE A 60 37.70 8.43 -11.92
CA PHE A 60 38.00 9.83 -12.18
C PHE A 60 39.30 10.22 -11.48
N ARG A 61 40.18 10.94 -12.19
CA ARG A 61 41.39 11.53 -11.61
C ARG A 61 41.08 12.57 -10.53
N ARG A 62 39.91 13.22 -10.58
CA ARG A 62 39.45 14.23 -9.62
C ARG A 62 38.22 13.68 -8.85
N PRO A 63 38.35 13.26 -7.58
CA PRO A 63 37.26 12.62 -6.85
C PRO A 63 36.07 13.55 -6.58
N LEU A 64 36.31 14.87 -6.51
CA LEU A 64 35.25 15.87 -6.34
C LEU A 64 34.28 15.90 -7.54
N ILE A 65 34.78 15.73 -8.76
CA ILE A 65 33.93 15.70 -9.97
C ILE A 65 33.04 14.46 -9.95
N LYS A 66 33.60 13.28 -9.62
CA LYS A 66 32.80 12.05 -9.49
C LYS A 66 31.70 12.21 -8.44
N LYS A 67 32.02 12.77 -7.26
CA LYS A 67 31.02 13.04 -6.21
C LYS A 67 29.92 13.99 -6.68
N ALA A 68 30.26 15.06 -7.38
CA ALA A 68 29.29 16.00 -7.93
C ALA A 68 28.35 15.33 -8.95
N ILE A 69 28.89 14.51 -9.86
CA ILE A 69 28.08 13.74 -10.82
C ILE A 69 27.16 12.76 -10.10
N CYS A 70 27.68 12.00 -9.12
CA CYS A 70 26.85 11.06 -8.36
C CYS A 70 25.71 11.78 -7.62
N MET A 71 26.00 12.93 -7.00
CA MET A 71 25.00 13.74 -6.31
C MET A 71 23.93 14.25 -7.28
N ALA A 72 24.32 14.70 -8.46
CA ALA A 72 23.39 15.12 -9.50
C ALA A 72 22.52 13.95 -10.00
N MET A 73 23.09 12.76 -10.22
CA MET A 73 22.33 11.57 -10.63
C MET A 73 21.32 11.13 -9.56
N VAL A 74 21.72 11.14 -8.29
CA VAL A 74 20.81 10.85 -7.17
C VAL A 74 19.69 11.88 -7.09
N LEU A 75 20.02 13.17 -7.24
CA LEU A 75 19.03 14.25 -7.25
C LEU A 75 18.02 14.07 -8.39
N VAL A 76 18.49 13.77 -9.61
CA VAL A 76 17.62 13.48 -10.75
C VAL A 76 16.70 12.31 -10.46
N MET A 77 17.20 11.24 -9.85
CA MET A 77 16.39 10.08 -9.48
C MET A 77 15.32 10.44 -8.44
N ILE A 78 15.67 11.19 -7.39
CA ILE A 78 14.72 11.64 -6.36
C ILE A 78 13.64 12.55 -6.97
N VAL A 79 14.04 13.52 -7.80
CA VAL A 79 13.11 14.43 -8.47
C VAL A 79 12.17 13.65 -9.39
N PHE A 80 12.67 12.70 -10.18
CA PHE A 80 11.85 11.88 -11.06
C PHE A 80 10.82 11.04 -10.27
N LEU A 81 11.25 10.39 -9.17
CA LEU A 81 10.34 9.65 -8.29
C LEU A 81 9.29 10.57 -7.64
N GLY A 82 9.69 11.77 -7.24
CA GLY A 82 8.79 12.79 -6.69
C GLY A 82 7.74 13.24 -7.70
N VAL A 83 8.16 13.56 -8.93
CA VAL A 83 7.26 14.00 -10.02
C VAL A 83 6.29 12.88 -10.41
N THR A 84 6.78 11.65 -10.59
CA THR A 84 5.92 10.51 -10.94
C THR A 84 4.89 10.20 -9.85
N LYS A 85 5.30 10.25 -8.57
CA LYS A 85 4.36 10.11 -7.44
C LYS A 85 3.34 11.25 -7.42
N TRP A 86 3.78 12.49 -7.66
CA TRP A 86 2.91 13.66 -7.70
C TRP A 86 1.85 13.55 -8.79
N GLN A 87 2.26 13.25 -10.03
CA GLN A 87 1.35 13.09 -11.18
C GLN A 87 0.35 11.95 -10.99
N ARG A 88 0.75 10.88 -10.29
CA ARG A 88 -0.18 9.78 -9.97
C ARG A 88 -1.15 10.14 -8.89
N THR A 89 -0.72 10.89 -7.88
CA THR A 89 -1.57 11.21 -6.73
C THR A 89 -2.49 12.38 -7.05
N TYR A 90 -1.99 13.38 -7.75
CA TYR A 90 -2.71 14.59 -8.12
C TYR A 90 -3.04 14.57 -9.60
N ARG A 91 -4.34 14.44 -9.91
CA ARG A 91 -4.85 14.27 -11.27
C ARG A 91 -5.70 15.48 -11.64
N ASP A 92 -5.62 15.91 -12.89
CA ASP A 92 -6.46 17.02 -13.38
C ASP A 92 -7.81 16.53 -13.92
N ASN A 93 -7.90 15.24 -14.25
CA ASN A 93 -9.06 14.63 -14.91
C ASN A 93 -9.65 13.50 -14.06
N LEU A 94 -10.94 13.23 -14.27
CA LEU A 94 -11.59 12.01 -13.80
C LEU A 94 -11.10 10.82 -14.63
N ILE A 95 -10.61 9.78 -13.96
CA ILE A 95 -10.25 8.50 -14.60
C ILE A 95 -11.14 7.42 -14.01
N LEU A 96 -11.86 6.70 -14.87
CA LEU A 96 -12.64 5.52 -14.50
C LEU A 96 -11.91 4.28 -15.00
N THR A 97 -11.56 3.40 -14.08
CA THR A 97 -10.94 2.10 -14.39
C THR A 97 -11.89 0.99 -13.99
N VAL A 98 -12.36 0.21 -14.97
CA VAL A 98 -13.15 -1.00 -14.73
C VAL A 98 -12.17 -2.17 -14.60
N LEU A 99 -12.17 -2.82 -13.44
CA LEU A 99 -11.26 -3.92 -13.16
C LEU A 99 -11.84 -5.25 -13.65
N ASP A 100 -11.03 -6.06 -14.32
CA ASP A 100 -11.42 -7.41 -14.71
C ASP A 100 -11.43 -8.33 -13.49
N VAL A 101 -12.61 -8.41 -12.86
CA VAL A 101 -12.91 -9.30 -11.74
C VAL A 101 -13.59 -10.59 -12.17
N GLY A 102 -13.88 -10.79 -13.46
CA GLY A 102 -14.71 -11.89 -13.94
C GLY A 102 -16.20 -11.61 -13.74
N HIS A 103 -16.96 -12.55 -13.18
CA HIS A 103 -18.39 -12.38 -12.94
C HIS A 103 -18.63 -11.63 -11.62
N GLY A 104 -18.80 -10.32 -11.71
CA GLY A 104 -18.99 -9.41 -10.58
C GLY A 104 -18.69 -7.98 -11.03
N GLN A 105 -18.44 -7.07 -10.07
CA GLN A 105 -18.11 -5.68 -10.40
C GLN A 105 -17.04 -5.10 -9.47
N ALA A 106 -16.13 -4.32 -10.06
CA ALA A 106 -15.23 -3.41 -9.35
C ALA A 106 -14.81 -2.27 -10.28
N ILE A 107 -15.16 -1.03 -9.93
CA ILE A 107 -14.83 0.16 -10.72
C ILE A 107 -14.14 1.18 -9.83
N LEU A 108 -12.92 1.57 -10.19
CA LEU A 108 -12.20 2.64 -9.50
C LEU A 108 -12.40 3.97 -10.23
N ALA A 109 -12.96 4.95 -9.54
CA ALA A 109 -13.04 6.34 -9.96
C ALA A 109 -11.97 7.17 -9.26
N GLN A 110 -10.98 7.63 -10.03
CA GLN A 110 -9.95 8.55 -9.56
C GLN A 110 -10.38 9.96 -9.96
N LEU A 111 -10.82 10.75 -8.99
CA LEU A 111 -11.34 12.10 -9.25
C LEU A 111 -10.20 13.09 -9.50
N PRO A 112 -10.50 14.26 -10.09
CA PRO A 112 -9.60 15.40 -10.06
C PRO A 112 -9.15 15.71 -8.62
N GLY A 113 -7.88 16.05 -8.46
CA GLY A 113 -7.20 16.10 -7.17
C GLY A 113 -6.67 14.74 -6.77
N LYS A 114 -6.91 14.34 -5.51
CA LYS A 114 -6.35 13.11 -4.90
C LYS A 114 -7.38 12.05 -4.54
N ALA A 115 -8.66 12.37 -4.71
CA ALA A 115 -9.73 11.53 -4.20
C ALA A 115 -9.93 10.27 -5.06
N ASN A 116 -10.14 9.13 -4.42
CA ASN A 116 -10.40 7.86 -5.08
C ASN A 116 -11.68 7.24 -4.50
N ILE A 117 -12.58 6.79 -5.37
CA ILE A 117 -13.83 6.12 -5.01
C ILE A 117 -13.84 4.75 -5.67
N LEU A 118 -14.15 3.70 -4.91
CA LEU A 118 -14.32 2.35 -5.42
C LEU A 118 -15.80 1.99 -5.43
N PHE A 119 -16.33 1.60 -6.58
CA PHE A 119 -17.70 1.09 -6.71
C PHE A 119 -17.67 -0.42 -6.82
N ASP A 120 -18.28 -1.09 -5.84
CA ASP A 120 -18.24 -2.53 -5.64
C ASP A 120 -16.82 -3.13 -5.62
N ALA A 121 -16.71 -4.34 -5.10
CA ALA A 121 -15.47 -5.10 -5.09
C ALA A 121 -15.80 -6.58 -4.93
N GLY A 122 -16.23 -7.24 -6.02
CA GLY A 122 -16.51 -8.67 -5.92
C GLY A 122 -16.44 -9.49 -7.20
N SER A 123 -16.51 -10.81 -7.01
CA SER A 123 -16.52 -11.82 -8.08
C SER A 123 -17.09 -13.16 -7.60
N LEU A 124 -17.91 -13.83 -8.42
CA LEU A 124 -18.33 -15.23 -8.23
C LEU A 124 -17.26 -16.25 -8.65
N HIS A 125 -16.32 -15.86 -9.51
CA HIS A 125 -15.44 -16.82 -10.20
C HIS A 125 -13.97 -16.71 -9.76
N LYS A 126 -13.56 -15.58 -9.19
CA LYS A 126 -12.20 -15.37 -8.71
C LYS A 126 -12.23 -15.29 -7.18
N SER A 127 -11.54 -16.22 -6.51
CA SER A 127 -11.25 -16.08 -5.08
C SER A 127 -10.30 -14.91 -4.82
N ASP A 128 -10.28 -14.37 -3.61
CA ASP A 128 -9.36 -13.31 -3.19
C ASP A 128 -9.28 -12.13 -4.17
N VAL A 129 -10.40 -11.73 -4.77
CA VAL A 129 -10.42 -10.71 -5.82
C VAL A 129 -9.96 -9.35 -5.28
N GLY A 130 -10.30 -9.05 -4.02
CA GLY A 130 -9.88 -7.84 -3.34
C GLY A 130 -8.36 -7.79 -3.22
N ARG A 131 -7.71 -8.88 -2.82
CA ARG A 131 -6.24 -8.95 -2.70
C ARG A 131 -5.53 -9.05 -4.04
N ARG A 132 -5.97 -9.96 -4.91
CA ARG A 132 -5.23 -10.35 -6.13
C ARG A 132 -5.46 -9.43 -7.31
N VAL A 133 -6.61 -8.77 -7.39
CA VAL A 133 -6.97 -7.88 -8.50
C VAL A 133 -6.98 -6.44 -8.02
N ILE A 134 -7.82 -6.14 -7.03
CA ILE A 134 -8.10 -4.75 -6.64
C ILE A 134 -6.89 -4.14 -5.91
N ALA A 135 -6.44 -4.72 -4.81
CA ALA A 135 -5.28 -4.24 -4.04
C ALA A 135 -4.00 -4.29 -4.88
N ALA A 136 -3.80 -5.32 -5.70
CA ALA A 136 -2.68 -5.39 -6.64
C ALA A 136 -2.69 -4.21 -7.62
N PHE A 137 -3.86 -3.85 -8.16
CA PHE A 137 -4.02 -2.69 -9.03
C PHE A 137 -3.83 -1.36 -8.30
N LEU A 138 -4.38 -1.20 -7.10
CA LEU A 138 -4.16 -0.01 -6.26
C LEU A 138 -2.67 0.19 -5.98
N ASN A 139 -1.97 -0.89 -5.63
CA ASN A 139 -0.53 -0.90 -5.42
C ASN A 139 0.23 -0.51 -6.69
N TYR A 140 -0.10 -1.13 -7.84
CA TYR A 140 0.47 -0.77 -9.14
C TYR A 140 0.27 0.72 -9.48
N SER A 141 -0.89 1.27 -9.12
CA SER A 141 -1.28 2.66 -9.41
C SER A 141 -0.71 3.68 -8.42
N GLY A 142 -0.03 3.23 -7.35
CA GLY A 142 0.47 4.12 -6.31
C GLY A 142 -0.63 4.69 -5.41
N ILE A 143 -1.78 4.00 -5.32
CA ILE A 143 -2.94 4.43 -4.54
C ILE A 143 -2.93 3.69 -3.21
N ASN A 144 -2.67 4.42 -2.14
CA ASN A 144 -2.66 3.88 -0.78
C ASN A 144 -3.94 4.20 0.01
N LYS A 145 -4.82 5.04 -0.54
CA LYS A 145 -6.03 5.51 0.12
C LYS A 145 -7.24 5.60 -0.81
N ILE A 146 -8.37 5.09 -0.34
CA ILE A 146 -9.70 5.21 -0.94
C ILE A 146 -10.56 6.06 -0.01
N ASN A 147 -11.21 7.08 -0.55
CA ASN A 147 -12.05 7.99 0.24
C ASN A 147 -13.47 7.47 0.43
N ALA A 148 -13.94 6.64 -0.50
CA ALA A 148 -15.25 6.00 -0.36
C ALA A 148 -15.28 4.68 -1.10
N ILE A 149 -15.86 3.67 -0.48
CA ILE A 149 -16.36 2.49 -1.17
C ILE A 149 -17.88 2.63 -1.27
N ILE A 150 -18.44 2.52 -2.47
CA ILE A 150 -19.88 2.59 -2.71
C ILE A 150 -20.36 1.21 -3.13
N ILE A 151 -21.26 0.63 -2.33
CA ILE A 151 -21.86 -0.68 -2.57
C ILE A 151 -23.20 -0.48 -3.28
N SER A 152 -23.35 -1.07 -4.46
CA SER A 152 -24.57 -0.99 -5.24
C SER A 152 -25.71 -1.82 -4.63
N HIS A 153 -25.44 -3.06 -4.23
CA HIS A 153 -26.38 -3.99 -3.59
C HIS A 153 -25.67 -5.13 -2.85
N ASN A 154 -26.40 -5.94 -2.07
CA ASN A 154 -25.86 -6.96 -1.16
C ASN A 154 -25.62 -8.34 -1.81
N ASP A 155 -25.28 -8.37 -3.08
CA ASP A 155 -24.96 -9.64 -3.75
C ASP A 155 -23.47 -9.95 -3.55
N VAL A 156 -23.16 -11.22 -3.30
CA VAL A 156 -21.82 -11.66 -2.86
C VAL A 156 -20.73 -11.26 -3.87
N ASP A 157 -21.05 -11.27 -5.15
CA ASP A 157 -20.16 -10.88 -6.25
C ASP A 157 -19.99 -9.38 -6.44
N HIS A 158 -20.56 -8.57 -5.55
CA HIS A 158 -20.32 -7.14 -5.45
C HIS A 158 -19.55 -6.75 -4.19
N ILE A 159 -19.49 -7.62 -3.16
CA ILE A 159 -18.95 -7.23 -1.84
C ILE A 159 -17.83 -8.12 -1.30
N ASN A 160 -17.66 -9.35 -1.81
CA ASN A 160 -16.78 -10.34 -1.18
C ASN A 160 -15.29 -9.97 -1.16
N GLY A 161 -14.85 -9.03 -1.99
CA GLY A 161 -13.49 -8.49 -2.00
C GLY A 161 -13.28 -7.25 -1.11
N ILE A 162 -14.35 -6.63 -0.59
CA ILE A 162 -14.23 -5.40 0.24
C ILE A 162 -13.36 -5.62 1.49
N PRO A 163 -13.52 -6.70 2.28
CA PRO A 163 -12.70 -6.91 3.48
C PRO A 163 -11.20 -6.95 3.16
N GLU A 164 -10.84 -7.59 2.04
CA GLU A 164 -9.44 -7.67 1.60
C GLU A 164 -8.92 -6.32 1.13
N VAL A 165 -9.75 -5.48 0.50
CA VAL A 165 -9.35 -4.13 0.11
C VAL A 165 -9.04 -3.28 1.34
N VAL A 166 -9.90 -3.31 2.35
CA VAL A 166 -9.72 -2.55 3.62
C VAL A 166 -8.46 -3.00 4.37
N GLN A 167 -8.10 -4.28 4.29
CA GLN A 167 -6.87 -4.80 4.90
C GLN A 167 -5.58 -4.30 4.20
N HIS A 168 -5.65 -3.92 2.93
CA HIS A 168 -4.46 -3.58 2.12
C HIS A 168 -4.39 -2.12 1.69
N CYS A 169 -5.45 -1.34 1.92
CA CYS A 169 -5.57 0.06 1.52
C CYS A 169 -6.33 0.83 2.60
N GLU A 170 -5.90 2.06 2.90
CA GLU A 170 -6.62 2.93 3.82
C GLU A 170 -7.99 3.29 3.21
N VAL A 171 -9.08 3.12 3.96
CA VAL A 171 -10.44 3.43 3.51
C VAL A 171 -11.10 4.39 4.49
N ASP A 172 -11.52 5.58 4.03
CA ASP A 172 -12.18 6.59 4.90
C ASP A 172 -13.62 6.21 5.25
N GLY A 173 -14.34 5.54 4.35
CA GLY A 173 -15.74 5.17 4.59
C GLY A 173 -16.31 4.23 3.54
N VAL A 174 -17.31 3.45 3.97
CA VAL A 174 -18.09 2.54 3.12
C VAL A 174 -19.54 2.99 3.15
N TYR A 175 -20.14 3.17 1.97
CA TYR A 175 -21.49 3.68 1.78
C TYR A 175 -22.33 2.62 1.09
N ALA A 176 -23.49 2.32 1.67
CA ALA A 176 -24.48 1.41 1.11
C ALA A 176 -25.88 1.96 1.41
N ASN A 177 -26.89 1.47 0.68
CA ASN A 177 -28.29 1.79 0.96
C ASN A 177 -28.73 1.17 2.31
N ASP A 178 -29.64 1.80 3.06
CA ASP A 178 -30.25 1.28 4.29
C ASP A 178 -30.78 -0.16 4.15
N ALA A 179 -31.29 -0.50 2.96
CA ALA A 179 -31.72 -1.86 2.63
C ALA A 179 -30.60 -2.90 2.82
N PHE A 180 -29.34 -2.55 2.54
CA PHE A 180 -28.17 -3.39 2.77
C PHE A 180 -28.01 -3.71 4.26
N PHE A 181 -28.02 -2.67 5.10
CA PHE A 181 -27.85 -2.82 6.55
C PHE A 181 -29.01 -3.59 7.21
N SER A 182 -30.25 -3.30 6.80
CA SER A 182 -31.44 -4.01 7.31
C SER A 182 -31.45 -5.52 6.98
N LYS A 183 -30.79 -5.93 5.89
CA LYS A 183 -30.67 -7.32 5.45
C LYS A 183 -29.49 -8.01 6.14
N ALA A 184 -28.43 -7.26 6.44
CA ALA A 184 -27.28 -7.75 7.20
C ALA A 184 -27.65 -8.09 8.65
N ASP A 185 -28.57 -7.34 9.26
CA ASP A 185 -29.15 -7.66 10.59
C ASP A 185 -29.90 -9.01 10.61
N ARG A 186 -30.34 -9.51 9.46
CA ARG A 186 -31.02 -10.82 9.34
C ARG A 186 -30.07 -11.97 9.02
N TRP A 187 -28.90 -11.71 8.42
CA TRP A 187 -27.98 -12.74 7.92
C TRP A 187 -26.49 -12.50 8.20
N GLY A 188 -26.14 -11.80 9.29
CA GLY A 188 -24.82 -11.90 9.94
C GLY A 188 -23.61 -11.31 9.20
N THR A 189 -23.76 -10.78 7.99
CA THR A 189 -22.61 -10.27 7.20
C THR A 189 -22.04 -8.96 7.76
N ALA A 190 -22.86 -8.12 8.40
CA ALA A 190 -22.39 -6.88 9.06
C ALA A 190 -21.46 -7.16 10.25
N LYS A 191 -21.64 -8.29 10.92
CA LYS A 191 -20.82 -8.68 12.08
C LYS A 191 -19.35 -8.90 11.72
N PHE A 192 -19.07 -9.24 10.45
CA PHE A 192 -17.71 -9.47 9.95
C PHE A 192 -16.91 -8.17 9.76
N LEU A 193 -17.57 -7.01 9.71
CA LEU A 193 -16.93 -5.69 9.58
C LEU A 193 -16.78 -4.97 10.93
N GLU A 194 -17.52 -5.38 11.96
CA GLU A 194 -17.38 -4.85 13.33
C GLU A 194 -16.36 -5.62 14.19
N GLU A 195 -16.05 -6.88 13.83
CA GLU A 195 -15.10 -7.73 14.58
C GLU A 195 -13.66 -7.74 14.01
N SER A 196 -13.38 -6.95 12.96
CA SER A 196 -12.06 -6.83 12.31
C SER A 196 -11.47 -5.43 12.47
#